data_AF-L9LCE8-F1
#
_entry.id   AF-L9LCE8-F1
#
_cell.length_a   1.000
_cell.length_b   1.000
_cell.length_c   1.000
_cell.angle_alpha   90.00
_cell.angle_beta   90.00
_cell.angle_gamma   90.00
#
_symmetry.space_group_name_H-M   'P 1'
#
loop_
_entity.id
_entity.type
_entity.pdbx_description
1 polymer ?
#
loop_
_entity_poly.entity_id
_entity_poly.type
_entity_poly.pdbx_seq_one_letter_code
_entity_poly.pdbx_strand_id
1 'polypeptide(L)'
;MSPTNTVFDAKHLIGRRFDDAVAQSDMKHWSFMVVNDTGRPKVQVEYKGETKSLYPEEVSSMVLTKMKEIAEAYLGKTVTNAVITVPAYFNDSYRQAAKDAGTIAGSMCLGSSTS
;
A
#
# COMPACT_ATOMS: atom_id res chain seq x y z
N MET A 1 -18.21 -2.46 -12.43
CA MET A 1 -17.18 -2.06 -11.42
C MET A 1 -17.84 -2.13 -10.06
N SER A 2 -17.31 -2.95 -9.16
CA SER A 2 -17.87 -3.13 -7.81
C SER A 2 -17.18 -2.16 -6.85
N PRO A 3 -17.90 -1.19 -6.25
CA PRO A 3 -17.30 -0.18 -5.36
C PRO A 3 -16.68 -0.78 -4.09
N THR A 4 -17.11 -1.98 -3.69
CA THR A 4 -16.60 -2.71 -2.52
C THR A 4 -15.21 -3.33 -2.74
N ASN A 5 -14.82 -3.58 -3.99
CA ASN A 5 -13.53 -4.20 -4.35
C ASN A 5 -12.53 -3.18 -4.90
N THR A 6 -12.84 -1.88 -4.81
CA THR A 6 -11.95 -0.80 -5.24
C THR A 6 -11.34 -0.17 -3.99
N VAL A 7 -10.08 -0.49 -3.72
CA VAL A 7 -9.35 0.05 -2.57
C VAL A 7 -8.72 1.40 -2.95
N PHE A 8 -9.01 2.41 -2.15
CA PHE A 8 -8.42 3.74 -2.26
C PHE A 8 -8.03 4.24 -0.86
N ASP A 9 -7.15 5.24 -0.79
CA ASP A 9 -6.67 5.83 0.47
C ASP A 9 -6.11 4.84 1.51
N ALA A 10 -5.65 3.66 1.09
CA ALA A 10 -4.95 2.69 1.96
C ALA A 10 -3.76 3.33 2.70
N LYS A 11 -3.18 4.40 2.15
CA LYS A 11 -2.14 5.21 2.80
C LYS A 11 -2.55 5.75 4.17
N HIS A 12 -3.84 6.01 4.43
CA HIS A 12 -4.31 6.50 5.73
C HIS A 12 -4.16 5.46 6.84
N LEU A 13 -4.19 4.17 6.49
CA LEU A 13 -4.08 3.04 7.41
C LEU A 13 -2.62 2.64 7.72
N ILE A 14 -1.66 3.08 6.90
CA ILE A 14 -0.24 2.75 7.10
C ILE A 14 0.23 3.32 8.44
N GLY A 15 0.90 2.47 9.24
CA GLY A 15 1.48 2.85 10.53
C GLY A 15 0.47 3.12 11.65
N ARG A 16 -0.83 2.93 11.41
CA ARG A 16 -1.88 3.06 12.43
C ARG A 16 -2.30 1.70 12.98
N ARG A 17 -2.86 1.73 14.18
CA ARG A 17 -3.54 0.57 14.76
C ARG A 17 -5.01 0.58 14.36
N PHE A 18 -5.63 -0.59 14.34
CA PHE A 18 -7.05 -0.72 13.99
C PHE A 18 -7.95 0.07 14.95
N ASP A 19 -7.57 0.17 16.22
CA ASP A 19 -8.29 0.88 17.28
C ASP A 19 -8.03 2.40 17.33
N ASP A 20 -7.24 2.96 16.41
CA ASP A 20 -7.02 4.42 16.31
C ASP A 20 -8.34 5.13 15.95
N ALA A 21 -8.71 6.17 16.72
CA ALA A 21 -9.92 6.96 16.51
C ALA A 21 -10.00 7.58 15.11
N VAL A 22 -8.86 7.95 14.53
CA VAL A 22 -8.80 8.48 13.16
C VAL A 22 -9.09 7.38 12.15
N ALA A 23 -8.48 6.19 12.32
CA ALA A 23 -8.72 5.05 11.45
C ALA A 23 -10.20 4.59 11.52
N GLN A 24 -10.79 4.55 12.72
CA GLN A 24 -12.21 4.23 12.93
C GLN A 24 -13.15 5.27 12.32
N SER A 25 -12.76 6.54 12.28
CA SER A 25 -13.53 7.58 11.60
C SER A 25 -13.44 7.44 10.08
N ASP A 26 -12.24 7.28 9.53
CA ASP A 26 -12.01 7.14 8.09
C ASP A 26 -12.69 5.88 7.53
N MET A 27 -12.70 4.78 8.28
CA MET A 27 -13.37 3.53 7.93
C MET A 27 -14.88 3.68 7.68
N LYS A 28 -15.55 4.68 8.27
CA LYS A 28 -16.99 4.94 8.04
C LYS A 28 -17.27 5.54 6.67
N HIS A 29 -16.26 6.13 6.03
CA HIS A 29 -16.39 6.80 4.75
C HIS A 29 -15.95 5.91 3.57
N TRP A 30 -15.34 4.75 3.86
CA TRP A 30 -14.86 3.85 2.83
C TRP A 30 -15.90 2.82 2.40
N SER A 31 -15.88 2.50 1.11
CA SER A 31 -16.75 1.50 0.48
C SER A 31 -16.25 0.06 0.68
N PHE A 32 -14.99 -0.11 1.12
CA PHE A 32 -14.32 -1.39 1.31
C PHE A 32 -14.22 -1.75 2.79
N MET A 33 -14.11 -3.04 3.10
CA MET A 33 -14.04 -3.51 4.47
C MET A 33 -12.61 -3.47 5.00
N VAL A 34 -12.45 -3.06 6.27
CA VAL A 34 -11.17 -3.15 6.98
C VAL A 34 -11.37 -4.08 8.17
N VAL A 35 -10.52 -5.09 8.28
CA VAL A 35 -10.54 -6.09 9.36
C VAL A 35 -9.33 -5.90 10.27
N ASN A 36 -9.49 -6.28 11.53
CA ASN A 36 -8.41 -6.26 12.51
C ASN A 36 -7.62 -7.56 12.43
N ASP A 37 -6.32 -7.47 12.21
CA ASP A 37 -5.38 -8.57 12.38
C ASP A 37 -4.39 -8.22 13.49
N THR A 38 -4.53 -8.83 14.66
CA THR A 38 -3.62 -8.64 15.81
C THR A 38 -3.33 -7.16 16.17
N GLY A 39 -4.33 -6.29 16.01
CA GLY A 39 -4.24 -4.84 16.29
C GLY A 39 -3.87 -3.99 15.07
N ARG A 40 -3.55 -4.60 13.94
CA ARG A 40 -3.21 -3.94 12.69
C ARG A 40 -4.39 -3.98 11.70
N PRO A 41 -4.68 -2.89 11.00
CA PRO A 41 -5.76 -2.87 10.01
C PRO A 41 -5.33 -3.59 8.72
N LYS A 42 -6.19 -4.47 8.20
CA LYS A 42 -6.10 -5.08 6.87
C LYS A 42 -7.29 -4.70 6.03
N VAL A 43 -7.07 -4.40 4.76
CA VAL A 43 -8.15 -4.21 3.80
C VAL A 43 -8.62 -5.56 3.30
N GLN A 44 -9.93 -5.82 3.37
CA GLN A 44 -10.53 -7.04 2.87
C GLN A 44 -11.24 -6.76 1.54
N VAL A 45 -10.87 -7.51 0.52
CA VAL A 45 -11.42 -7.42 -0.85
C VAL A 45 -11.75 -8.80 -1.38
N GLU A 46 -12.73 -8.86 -2.28
CA GLU A 46 -12.99 -10.04 -3.06
C GLU A 46 -12.18 -9.99 -4.37
N TYR A 47 -11.27 -10.94 -4.54
CA TYR A 47 -10.43 -11.05 -5.72
C TYR A 47 -10.54 -12.46 -6.32
N LYS A 48 -10.97 -12.54 -7.57
CA LYS A 48 -11.19 -13.81 -8.30
C LYS A 48 -12.12 -14.80 -7.57
N GLY A 49 -13.13 -14.30 -6.86
CA GLY A 49 -14.09 -15.11 -6.10
C GLY A 49 -13.59 -15.56 -4.73
N GLU A 50 -12.39 -15.13 -4.31
CA GLU A 50 -11.84 -15.39 -2.98
C GLU A 50 -11.78 -14.11 -2.16
N THR A 51 -12.12 -14.20 -0.87
CA THR A 51 -11.92 -13.10 0.07
C THR A 51 -10.45 -13.04 0.47
N LYS A 52 -9.76 -11.95 0.12
CA LYS A 52 -8.37 -11.69 0.48
C LYS A 52 -8.29 -10.53 1.45
N SER A 53 -7.46 -10.69 2.49
CA SER A 53 -7.18 -9.63 3.45
C SER A 53 -5.72 -9.23 3.30
N LEU A 54 -5.49 -7.99 2.87
CA LEU A 54 -4.18 -7.44 2.53
C LEU A 54 -3.82 -6.32 3.48
N TYR A 55 -2.57 -6.26 3.87
CA TYR A 55 -2.04 -5.09 4.57
C TYR A 55 -1.93 -3.88 3.63
N PRO A 56 -2.01 -2.65 4.15
CA PRO A 56 -1.83 -1.43 3.34
C PRO A 56 -0.52 -1.40 2.54
N GLU A 57 0.57 -1.94 3.10
CA GLU A 57 1.85 -2.07 2.41
C GLU A 57 1.80 -3.08 1.24
N GLU A 58 1.00 -4.14 1.33
CA GLU A 58 0.81 -5.10 0.23
C GLU A 58 -0.02 -4.49 -0.90
N VAL A 59 -1.05 -3.70 -0.57
CA VAL A 59 -1.78 -2.93 -1.58
C VAL A 59 -0.85 -1.95 -2.30
N SER A 60 0.02 -1.28 -1.54
CA SER A 60 1.01 -0.36 -2.10
C SER A 60 2.05 -1.08 -2.97
N SER A 61 2.48 -2.29 -2.58
CA SER A 61 3.42 -3.09 -3.38
C SER A 61 2.81 -3.51 -4.71
N MET A 62 1.51 -3.81 -4.78
CA MET A 62 0.84 -4.12 -6.05
C MET A 62 0.89 -2.93 -7.03
N VAL A 63 0.72 -1.70 -6.53
CA VAL A 63 0.86 -0.49 -7.36
C VAL A 63 2.30 -0.34 -7.86
N LEU A 64 3.29 -0.54 -6.97
CA LEU A 64 4.70 -0.46 -7.34
C LEU A 64 5.10 -1.53 -8.36
N THR A 65 4.64 -2.77 -8.19
CA THR A 65 4.81 -3.85 -9.16
C THR A 65 4.22 -3.46 -10.51
N LYS A 66 3.04 -2.83 -10.53
CA LYS A 66 2.45 -2.38 -11.80
C LYS A 66 3.26 -1.28 -12.47
N MET A 67 3.78 -0.33 -11.69
CA MET A 67 4.68 0.71 -12.20
C MET A 67 5.99 0.12 -12.74
N LYS A 68 6.53 -0.90 -12.07
CA LYS A 68 7.70 -1.65 -12.53
C LYS A 68 7.42 -2.35 -13.86
N GLU A 69 6.31 -3.08 -13.98
CA GLU A 69 5.93 -3.74 -15.25
C GLU A 69 5.84 -2.74 -16.42
N ILE A 70 5.26 -1.55 -16.18
CA ILE A 70 5.18 -0.49 -17.19
C ILE A 70 6.58 0.01 -17.58
N ALA A 71 7.46 0.23 -16.60
CA ALA A 71 8.84 0.64 -16.85
C ALA A 71 9.65 -0.43 -17.59
N GLU A 72 9.49 -1.71 -17.23
CA GLU A 72 10.14 -2.84 -17.89
C GLU A 72 9.65 -3.01 -19.34
N ALA A 73 8.34 -2.87 -19.57
CA ALA A 73 7.77 -2.90 -20.92
C ALA A 73 8.28 -1.74 -21.78
N TYR A 74 8.46 -0.55 -21.19
CA TYR A 74 9.00 0.62 -21.88
C TYR A 74 10.51 0.50 -22.16
N LEU A 75 11.28 -0.03 -21.22
CA LEU A 75 12.75 -0.12 -21.32
C LEU A 75 13.24 -1.42 -21.98
N GLY A 76 12.39 -2.44 -22.10
CA GLY A 76 12.74 -3.76 -22.63
C GLY A 76 13.71 -4.56 -21.76
N LYS A 77 13.85 -4.20 -20.47
CA LYS A 77 14.77 -4.84 -19.52
C LYS A 77 14.21 -4.79 -18.09
N THR A 78 14.68 -5.70 -17.25
CA THR A 78 14.27 -5.78 -15.83
C THR A 78 14.73 -4.56 -15.03
N VAL A 79 13.84 -4.03 -14.19
CA VAL A 79 14.09 -2.86 -13.34
C VAL A 79 14.19 -3.30 -11.87
N THR A 80 15.41 -3.31 -11.34
CA THR A 80 15.71 -3.76 -9.97
C THR A 80 15.83 -2.63 -8.96
N ASN A 81 16.20 -1.42 -9.39
CA ASN A 81 16.43 -0.29 -8.48
C ASN A 81 15.41 0.82 -8.76
N ALA A 82 14.80 1.34 -7.71
CA ALA A 82 13.84 2.43 -7.79
C ALA A 82 14.00 3.41 -6.62
N VAL A 83 13.67 4.67 -6.85
CA VAL A 83 13.58 5.71 -5.82
C VAL A 83 12.10 6.02 -5.64
N ILE A 84 11.58 5.84 -4.43
CA ILE A 84 10.18 6.12 -4.11
C ILE A 84 10.13 7.40 -3.27
N THR A 85 9.45 8.41 -3.80
CA THR A 85 9.23 9.67 -3.10
C THR A 85 8.12 9.51 -2.07
N VAL A 86 8.33 10.02 -0.86
CA VAL A 86 7.33 10.11 0.19
C VAL A 86 7.25 11.56 0.66
N PRO A 87 6.05 12.07 1.03
CA PRO A 87 5.92 13.45 1.49
C PRO A 87 6.77 13.73 2.72
N ALA A 88 7.31 14.95 2.83
CA ALA A 88 8.23 15.32 3.92
C ALA A 88 7.62 15.20 5.33
N TYR A 89 6.30 15.36 5.45
CA TYR A 89 5.55 15.30 6.71
C TYR A 89 5.21 13.87 7.17
N PHE A 90 5.60 12.84 6.41
CA PHE A 90 5.37 11.45 6.78
C PHE A 90 6.35 10.99 7.86
N ASN A 91 5.82 10.33 8.89
CA ASN A 91 6.60 9.73 9.98
C ASN A 91 7.44 8.54 9.49
N ASP A 92 8.36 8.08 10.33
CA ASP A 92 9.27 6.97 10.01
C ASP A 92 8.54 5.65 9.73
N SER A 93 7.36 5.43 10.33
CA SER A 93 6.54 4.25 10.07
C SER A 93 6.02 4.21 8.63
N TYR A 94 5.64 5.36 8.05
CA TYR A 94 5.27 5.45 6.64
C TYR A 94 6.49 5.22 5.73
N ARG A 95 7.68 5.75 6.11
CA ARG A 95 8.91 5.51 5.35
C ARG A 95 9.28 4.02 5.34
N GLN A 96 9.10 3.34 6.48
CA GLN A 96 9.35 1.91 6.58
C GLN A 96 8.35 1.11 5.73
N ALA A 97 7.05 1.41 5.82
CA ALA A 97 6.05 0.75 5.00
C ALA A 97 6.27 0.95 3.49
N ALA A 98 6.75 2.13 3.06
CA ALA A 98 7.13 2.37 1.67
C ALA A 98 8.34 1.52 1.23
N LYS A 99 9.35 1.36 2.11
CA LYS A 99 10.48 0.45 1.86
C LYS A 99 10.05 -1.01 1.80
N ASP A 100 9.16 -1.42 2.70
CA ASP A 100 8.63 -2.79 2.75
C ASP A 100 7.82 -3.09 1.49
N ALA A 101 6.96 -2.16 1.05
CA ALA A 101 6.21 -2.26 -0.19
C ALA A 101 7.15 -2.38 -1.42
N GLY A 102 8.23 -1.60 -1.47
CA GLY A 102 9.22 -1.71 -2.54
C GLY A 102 9.98 -3.03 -2.52
N THR A 103 10.31 -3.53 -1.32
CA THR A 103 10.96 -4.84 -1.13
C THR A 103 10.05 -5.97 -1.62
N ILE A 104 8.76 -5.92 -1.29
CA ILE A 104 7.74 -6.89 -1.77
C ILE A 104 7.57 -6.83 -3.29
N ALA A 105 7.66 -5.64 -3.90
CA ALA A 105 7.60 -5.47 -5.35
C ALA A 105 8.87 -5.94 -6.09
N GLY A 106 9.91 -6.37 -5.36
CA GLY A 106 11.18 -6.82 -5.94
C GLY A 106 12.01 -5.69 -6.54
N SER A 107 11.91 -4.48 -5.97
CA SER A 107 12.74 -3.33 -6.31
C SER A 107 13.42 -2.77 -5.06
N MET A 108 14.76 -2.72 -5.06
CA MET A 108 15.52 -2.17 -3.95
C MET A 108 15.35 -0.64 -3.92
N CYS A 109 14.73 -0.14 -2.86
CA CYS A 109 14.49 1.29 -2.65
C CYS A 109 15.74 1.98 -2.10
N LEU A 110 16.46 2.72 -2.95
CA LEU A 110 17.62 3.53 -2.54
C LEU A 110 17.18 4.98 -2.26
N GLY A 111 16.55 5.19 -1.11
CA GLY A 111 16.34 6.53 -0.53
C GLY A 111 14.96 7.15 -0.78
N SER A 112 14.43 7.78 0.26
CA SER A 112 13.30 8.69 0.19
C SER A 112 13.82 10.10 -0.09
N SER A 113 13.74 10.58 -1.32
CA SER A 113 14.03 11.98 -1.60
C SER A 113 12.91 12.84 -1.02
N THR A 114 13.24 13.64 -0.01
CA THR A 114 12.43 14.76 0.44
C THR A 114 12.67 15.89 -0.56
N SER A 115 11.67 16.17 -1.42
CA SER A 115 11.59 17.43 -2.17
C SER A 115 10.61 18.36 -1.50
#